data_AF-A0A5J5IV06-F1
#
_entry.id   AF-A0A5J5IV06-F1
#
_cell.length_a   1.000
_cell.length_b   1.000
_cell.length_c   1.000
_cell.angle_alpha   90.00
_cell.angle_beta   90.00
_cell.angle_gamma   90.00
#
_symmetry.space_group_name_H-M   'P 1'
#
loop_
_entity.id
_entity.type
_entity.pdbx_description
1 polymer ?
#
loop_
_entity_poly.entity_id
_entity_poly.type
_entity_poly.pdbx_seq_one_letter_code
_entity_poly.pdbx_strand_id
1 'polypeptide(L)'
;MSATLRRGLPRVPGGEPWPPPAERPVTAPHAPGRLITEPSADLAAGSSTAPVVEARGRAGAKAAPGPSGAGGPSGAGGPSGAGGPSGARGARGGTVRVRRGLPRVAGGDPWPPDAAVPNPTAVVGIPSGPRAPLGFRPTVFPGRAASVRPDPPAEPRRLGPFTRVQWIGALAVTGVALVFAVGMIVLATRWLLSTEPLQSFVATYPGEYPLPEGAPVGLPAWLGWQHFLNAFFLLLIIRSGLQVRRDKRPSAFWTPRRPGARKMSLALWFHQALDVLWVANGIVFVVLLFATGQWMRIVPTSWDVVPHAVSAALQYASLEWPTENGWVNYNSLQQLAYFAVTFVAAPLAIVSGVRMSAVWPRRAAALNRAYPVEWARRVHFPVMLFFVGFIVVHVALVLATGALRNLNHMYVARGSTDPGAVAADATGFWIFVASLAVMAGGWIAARPLVLVPIARLFGSVSTR
;
A
#
# COMPACT_ATOMS: atom_id res chain seq x y z
N MET A 1 57.21 -1.27 10.99
CA MET A 1 57.10 -2.69 10.62
C MET A 1 56.09 -2.80 9.48
N SER A 2 56.55 -2.98 8.24
CA SER A 2 55.67 -3.05 7.06
C SER A 2 55.29 -4.50 6.80
N ALA A 3 53.99 -4.80 6.78
CA ALA A 3 53.48 -6.13 6.42
C ALA A 3 53.56 -6.30 4.89
N THR A 4 54.41 -7.22 4.43
CA THR A 4 54.49 -7.65 3.04
C THR A 4 53.44 -8.74 2.78
N LEU A 5 52.47 -8.46 1.91
CA LEU A 5 51.49 -9.44 1.45
C LEU A 5 52.18 -10.48 0.54
N ARG A 6 51.98 -11.77 0.80
CA ARG A 6 52.51 -12.86 -0.05
C ARG A 6 51.83 -12.82 -1.42
N ARG A 7 52.63 -12.82 -2.51
CA ARG A 7 52.14 -12.84 -3.89
C ARG A 7 51.88 -14.28 -4.37
N GLY A 8 50.78 -14.47 -5.09
CA GLY A 8 50.38 -15.73 -5.71
C GLY A 8 50.79 -15.83 -7.18
N LEU A 9 50.52 -17.00 -7.79
CA LEU A 9 50.90 -17.32 -9.17
C LEU A 9 50.29 -16.35 -10.21
N PRO A 10 50.98 -16.11 -11.33
CA PRO A 10 50.47 -15.28 -12.43
C PRO A 10 49.17 -15.85 -13.03
N ARG A 11 48.24 -14.95 -13.40
CA ARG A 11 46.96 -15.32 -14.02
C ARG A 11 47.06 -15.70 -15.51
N VAL A 12 48.22 -15.46 -16.12
CA VAL A 12 48.53 -15.81 -17.50
C VAL A 12 49.95 -16.38 -17.58
N PRO A 13 50.22 -17.35 -18.47
CA PRO A 13 51.57 -17.86 -18.70
C PRO A 13 52.53 -16.71 -19.05
N GLY A 14 53.58 -16.52 -18.24
CA GLY A 14 54.56 -15.45 -18.40
C GLY A 14 54.19 -14.09 -17.77
N GLY A 15 53.06 -13.97 -17.07
CA GLY A 15 52.65 -12.72 -16.39
C GLY A 15 53.31 -12.50 -15.03
N GLU A 16 53.10 -11.32 -14.43
CA GLU A 16 53.59 -11.02 -13.09
C GLU A 16 52.75 -11.66 -11.96
N PRO A 17 53.35 -11.96 -10.79
CA PRO A 17 52.66 -12.46 -9.61
C PRO A 17 51.62 -11.46 -9.07
N TRP A 18 50.41 -11.96 -8.78
CA TRP A 18 49.32 -11.14 -8.24
C TRP A 18 49.37 -11.08 -6.70
N PRO A 19 49.08 -9.94 -6.05
CA PRO A 19 48.74 -8.64 -6.62
C PRO A 19 49.98 -7.82 -7.05
N PRO A 20 49.82 -6.90 -8.03
CA PRO A 20 50.89 -6.01 -8.48
C PRO A 20 51.40 -5.13 -7.33
N PRO A 21 52.65 -4.62 -7.41
CA PRO A 21 53.20 -3.75 -6.38
C PRO A 21 52.27 -2.55 -6.16
N ALA A 22 51.87 -2.31 -4.91
CA ALA A 22 51.17 -1.09 -4.55
C ALA A 22 52.17 0.07 -4.63
N GLU A 23 52.10 0.87 -5.70
CA GLU A 23 52.73 2.19 -5.75
C GLU A 23 51.97 3.11 -4.78
N ARG A 24 52.66 3.54 -3.72
CA ARG A 24 52.16 4.62 -2.86
C ARG A 24 52.49 5.95 -3.55
N PRO A 25 51.56 6.91 -3.61
CA PRO A 25 51.91 8.28 -3.99
C PRO A 25 52.93 8.85 -3.00
N VAL A 26 54.08 9.28 -3.51
CA VAL A 26 55.11 9.97 -2.75
C VAL A 26 54.59 11.37 -2.44
N THR A 27 54.21 11.62 -1.18
CA THR A 27 54.05 12.98 -0.65
C THR A 27 55.43 13.60 -0.49
N ALA A 28 55.68 14.71 -1.19
CA ALA A 28 56.91 15.48 -1.11
C ALA A 28 57.14 16.04 0.32
N PRO A 29 58.38 16.09 0.81
CA PRO A 29 58.69 16.66 2.12
C PRO A 29 58.62 18.20 2.08
N HIS A 30 57.79 18.79 2.94
CA HIS A 30 57.82 20.22 3.25
C HIS A 30 59.01 20.54 4.16
N ALA A 31 59.82 21.53 3.75
CA ALA A 31 60.91 22.11 4.52
C ALA A 31 60.39 23.05 5.64
N PRO A 32 61.20 23.34 6.69
CA PRO A 32 60.71 23.94 7.92
C PRO A 32 60.85 25.47 7.98
N GLY A 33 59.89 26.11 8.68
CA GLY A 33 60.15 27.30 9.50
C GLY A 33 59.70 28.67 8.93
N ARG A 34 58.62 29.22 9.51
CA ARG A 34 58.61 30.61 10.00
C ARG A 34 57.53 30.81 11.08
N LEU A 35 57.99 31.29 12.23
CA LEU A 35 57.22 31.76 13.39
C LEU A 35 56.25 32.89 13.01
N ILE A 36 55.16 33.06 13.79
CA ILE A 36 54.76 34.30 14.48
C ILE A 36 53.45 34.05 15.27
N THR A 37 53.62 34.03 16.60
CA THR A 37 52.75 34.48 17.73
C THR A 37 51.25 34.20 17.79
N GLU A 38 50.84 33.56 18.90
CA GLU A 38 49.52 33.68 19.55
C GLU A 38 49.30 35.07 20.17
N PRO A 39 48.07 35.36 20.64
CA PRO A 39 47.88 35.31 22.09
C PRO A 39 46.60 34.63 22.57
N SER A 40 46.78 33.76 23.58
CA SER A 40 46.15 33.78 24.92
C SER A 40 44.61 33.78 24.99
N ALA A 41 43.97 32.71 25.47
CA ALA A 41 43.63 32.40 26.89
C ALA A 41 42.10 32.18 26.90
N ASP A 42 41.45 31.27 27.64
CA ASP A 42 41.75 30.69 28.93
C ASP A 42 40.69 29.59 29.22
N LEU A 43 41.08 28.57 30.00
CA LEU A 43 40.26 27.77 30.95
C LEU A 43 39.16 26.84 30.36
N ALA A 44 38.93 25.60 30.79
CA ALA A 44 39.31 24.88 32.00
C ALA A 44 39.28 23.35 31.79
N ALA A 45 40.03 22.66 32.64
CA ALA A 45 40.23 21.23 32.72
C ALA A 45 39.02 20.43 33.24
N GLY A 46 39.02 19.13 32.95
CA GLY A 46 38.11 18.15 33.56
C GLY A 46 38.30 16.72 33.04
N SER A 47 39.38 16.07 33.45
CA SER A 47 39.62 14.60 33.52
C SER A 47 38.37 13.76 33.83
N SER A 48 38.23 12.44 33.62
CA SER A 48 38.97 11.30 33.07
C SER A 48 38.22 10.05 33.59
N THR A 49 38.43 8.89 32.96
CA THR A 49 38.20 7.51 33.47
C THR A 49 36.79 6.90 33.48
N ALA A 50 36.62 5.89 32.61
CA ALA A 50 35.88 4.65 32.87
C ALA A 50 36.68 3.73 33.82
N PRO A 51 36.12 2.67 34.45
CA PRO A 51 35.98 1.36 33.77
C PRO A 51 34.76 0.49 34.24
N VAL A 52 34.14 -0.36 33.40
CA VAL A 52 34.29 -1.85 33.27
C VAL A 52 33.37 -2.73 34.16
N VAL A 53 32.46 -3.46 33.48
CA VAL A 53 32.05 -4.90 33.58
C VAL A 53 31.42 -5.48 34.87
N GLU A 54 30.21 -6.06 34.72
CA GLU A 54 29.97 -7.47 35.12
C GLU A 54 28.81 -8.11 34.32
N ALA A 55 29.11 -9.20 33.64
CA ALA A 55 28.15 -10.14 33.07
C ALA A 55 28.27 -11.45 33.87
N ARG A 56 27.14 -12.02 34.28
CA ARG A 56 27.08 -13.40 34.81
C ARG A 56 26.00 -14.19 34.09
N GLY A 57 26.43 -15.22 33.38
CA GLY A 57 25.59 -16.35 33.00
C GLY A 57 25.59 -17.43 34.08
N ARG A 58 24.58 -18.31 34.05
CA ARG A 58 24.70 -19.70 34.49
C ARG A 58 23.69 -20.58 33.76
N ALA A 59 24.22 -21.69 33.26
CA ALA A 59 23.53 -22.76 32.53
C ALA A 59 22.89 -23.79 33.49
N GLY A 60 21.96 -24.59 32.97
CA GLY A 60 21.47 -25.82 33.58
C GLY A 60 20.65 -26.65 32.59
N ALA A 61 21.14 -27.86 32.28
CA ALA A 61 20.62 -28.81 31.30
C ALA A 61 19.71 -29.90 31.93
N LYS A 62 19.21 -30.82 31.07
CA LYS A 62 18.39 -32.06 31.27
C LYS A 62 16.86 -31.86 31.21
N ALA A 63 16.04 -32.75 30.64
CA ALA A 63 16.18 -34.03 29.93
C ALA A 63 14.85 -34.38 29.23
N ALA A 64 14.88 -35.29 28.24
CA ALA A 64 13.72 -35.98 27.68
C ALA A 64 13.23 -37.12 28.58
N PRO A 65 11.97 -37.57 28.42
CA PRO A 65 11.76 -38.96 28.00
C PRO A 65 10.62 -39.14 26.96
N GLY A 66 10.70 -40.20 26.16
CA GLY A 66 9.59 -40.78 25.38
C GLY A 66 8.86 -41.90 26.16
N PRO A 67 8.19 -42.87 25.49
CA PRO A 67 6.78 -42.79 25.08
C PRO A 67 5.88 -43.86 25.76
N SER A 68 4.57 -43.59 25.82
CA SER A 68 3.44 -44.54 26.11
C SER A 68 2.17 -43.69 26.10
N GLY A 69 0.99 -44.05 25.57
CA GLY A 69 0.44 -45.28 25.02
C GLY A 69 -1.07 -45.01 24.79
N ALA A 70 -1.64 -45.74 23.84
CA ALA A 70 -3.05 -45.86 23.42
C ALA A 70 -4.19 -45.20 24.24
N GLY A 71 -5.11 -44.55 23.52
CA GLY A 71 -6.48 -44.26 23.96
C GLY A 71 -7.30 -43.60 22.83
N GLY A 72 -8.21 -44.35 22.21
CA GLY A 72 -9.04 -43.91 21.08
C GLY A 72 -10.14 -42.88 21.43
N PRO A 73 -10.86 -42.36 20.42
CA PRO A 73 -11.66 -41.15 20.53
C PRO A 73 -13.09 -41.41 20.99
N SER A 74 -13.61 -40.58 21.90
CA SER A 74 -15.03 -40.51 22.26
C SER A 74 -15.57 -39.09 22.02
N GLY A 75 -16.70 -39.03 21.32
CA GLY A 75 -17.71 -37.98 21.51
C GLY A 75 -17.57 -36.71 20.67
N ALA A 76 -17.95 -36.77 19.39
CA ALA A 76 -18.34 -35.60 18.62
C ALA A 76 -19.73 -35.11 19.07
N GLY A 77 -19.79 -33.99 19.79
CA GLY A 77 -21.02 -33.24 20.04
C GLY A 77 -21.36 -32.33 18.86
N GLY A 78 -22.46 -32.61 18.17
CA GLY A 78 -23.00 -31.77 17.10
C GLY A 78 -23.77 -30.55 17.65
N PRO A 79 -23.81 -29.40 16.94
CA PRO A 79 -24.65 -28.30 17.32
C PRO A 79 -26.06 -28.41 16.72
N SER A 80 -27.02 -27.97 17.53
CA SER A 80 -28.47 -27.97 17.36
C SER A 80 -28.98 -27.31 16.08
N GLY A 81 -29.94 -27.98 15.44
CA GLY A 81 -30.76 -27.44 14.36
C GLY A 81 -31.96 -26.65 14.90
N ALA A 82 -32.09 -25.40 14.43
CA ALA A 82 -33.31 -24.61 14.53
C ALA A 82 -34.21 -24.92 13.31
N GLY A 83 -35.50 -25.11 13.58
CA GLY A 83 -36.50 -25.58 12.62
C GLY A 83 -36.93 -24.58 11.55
N GLY A 84 -37.52 -25.14 10.49
CA GLY A 84 -38.26 -24.46 9.42
C GLY A 84 -38.98 -25.50 8.56
N PRO A 85 -40.23 -25.26 8.11
CA PRO A 85 -41.21 -26.33 7.92
C PRO A 85 -41.06 -27.10 6.60
N SER A 86 -41.31 -28.41 6.69
CA SER A 86 -41.54 -29.33 5.59
C SER A 86 -42.82 -28.96 4.83
N GLY A 87 -42.66 -28.33 3.67
CA GLY A 87 -43.69 -28.22 2.64
C GLY A 87 -43.50 -29.33 1.60
N ALA A 88 -44.00 -30.52 1.87
CA ALA A 88 -44.14 -31.57 0.86
C ALA A 88 -45.14 -31.11 -0.21
N ARG A 89 -44.64 -30.53 -1.31
CA ARG A 89 -45.45 -30.37 -2.53
C ARG A 89 -45.60 -31.73 -3.18
N GLY A 90 -46.74 -32.38 -2.92
CA GLY A 90 -47.16 -33.59 -3.62
C GLY A 90 -47.10 -33.37 -5.13
N ALA A 91 -46.46 -34.30 -5.82
CA ALA A 91 -46.46 -34.37 -7.27
C ALA A 91 -47.91 -34.58 -7.74
N ARG A 92 -48.53 -33.52 -8.31
CA ARG A 92 -49.81 -33.66 -9.01
C ARG A 92 -49.53 -34.39 -10.31
N GLY A 93 -49.95 -35.66 -10.42
CA GLY A 93 -50.04 -36.35 -11.69
C GLY A 93 -51.03 -35.61 -12.59
N GLY A 94 -50.51 -34.88 -13.57
CA GLY A 94 -51.35 -34.13 -14.52
C GLY A 94 -51.98 -35.09 -15.52
N THR A 95 -53.29 -35.09 -15.65
CA THR A 95 -54.02 -35.72 -16.76
C THR A 95 -54.08 -34.73 -17.93
N VAL A 96 -53.87 -35.21 -19.16
CA VAL A 96 -53.98 -34.38 -20.37
C VAL A 96 -55.34 -34.65 -21.04
N ARG A 97 -56.10 -33.61 -21.35
CA ARG A 97 -57.30 -33.72 -22.21
C ARG A 97 -56.87 -33.67 -23.68
N VAL A 98 -57.25 -34.68 -24.45
CA VAL A 98 -57.02 -34.73 -25.90
C VAL A 98 -58.12 -33.92 -26.61
N ARG A 99 -57.76 -33.10 -27.61
CA ARG A 99 -58.76 -32.33 -28.40
C ARG A 99 -59.65 -33.29 -29.20
N ARG A 100 -60.97 -33.10 -29.12
CA ARG A 100 -61.95 -33.87 -29.91
C ARG A 100 -62.01 -33.38 -31.36
N GLY A 101 -61.95 -34.32 -32.30
CA GLY A 101 -62.12 -34.09 -33.74
C GLY A 101 -63.52 -34.43 -34.23
N LEU A 102 -63.74 -34.33 -35.54
CA LEU A 102 -65.05 -34.58 -36.15
C LEU A 102 -65.55 -36.02 -35.90
N PRO A 103 -66.88 -36.20 -35.82
CA PRO A 103 -67.49 -37.52 -35.71
C PRO A 103 -67.08 -38.45 -36.86
N ARG A 104 -66.86 -39.73 -36.55
CA ARG A 104 -66.45 -40.74 -37.55
C ARG A 104 -67.61 -41.24 -38.43
N VAL A 105 -68.84 -40.87 -38.09
CA VAL A 105 -70.07 -41.18 -38.83
C VAL A 105 -70.94 -39.92 -38.88
N ALA A 106 -71.72 -39.76 -39.95
CA ALA A 106 -72.64 -38.64 -40.07
C ALA A 106 -73.69 -38.69 -38.94
N GLY A 107 -73.74 -37.63 -38.12
CA GLY A 107 -74.64 -37.53 -36.96
C GLY A 107 -74.10 -38.11 -35.63
N GLY A 108 -72.86 -38.62 -35.59
CA GLY A 108 -72.27 -39.14 -34.35
C GLY A 108 -71.64 -38.08 -33.44
N ASP A 109 -71.23 -38.49 -32.23
CA ASP A 109 -70.49 -37.62 -31.31
C ASP A 109 -69.02 -37.40 -31.72
N PRO A 110 -68.40 -36.27 -31.35
CA PRO A 110 -66.99 -36.00 -31.59
C PRO A 110 -66.06 -37.03 -30.91
N TRP A 111 -65.09 -37.55 -31.67
CA TRP A 111 -64.13 -38.55 -31.18
C TRP A 111 -62.79 -37.91 -30.79
N PRO A 112 -62.08 -38.36 -29.73
CA PRO A 112 -62.42 -39.44 -28.79
C PRO A 112 -63.38 -39.04 -27.66
N PRO A 113 -63.98 -40.01 -26.92
CA PRO A 113 -64.84 -39.75 -25.75
C PRO A 113 -64.10 -38.93 -24.68
N ASP A 114 -64.81 -38.20 -23.80
CA ASP A 114 -64.17 -37.45 -22.69
C ASP A 114 -63.61 -38.46 -21.69
N ALA A 115 -62.36 -38.86 -21.90
CA ALA A 115 -61.59 -39.62 -20.96
C ALA A 115 -60.28 -38.88 -20.72
N ALA A 116 -60.03 -38.53 -19.46
CA ALA A 116 -58.77 -37.97 -19.02
C ALA A 116 -57.70 -39.07 -19.06
N VAL A 117 -56.73 -38.97 -19.96
CA VAL A 117 -55.65 -39.97 -20.08
C VAL A 117 -54.50 -39.54 -19.16
N PRO A 118 -53.94 -40.45 -18.32
CA PRO A 118 -52.78 -40.14 -17.49
C PRO A 118 -51.57 -39.78 -18.37
N ASN A 119 -50.88 -38.69 -18.03
CA ASN A 119 -49.72 -38.23 -18.79
C ASN A 119 -48.52 -39.18 -18.57
N PRO A 120 -48.04 -39.91 -19.59
CA PRO A 120 -46.94 -40.87 -19.45
C PRO A 120 -45.57 -40.20 -19.25
N THR A 121 -45.48 -38.87 -19.37
CA THR A 121 -44.23 -38.10 -19.23
C THR A 121 -44.01 -37.50 -17.84
N ALA A 122 -44.76 -37.93 -16.82
CA ALA A 122 -44.46 -37.58 -15.43
C ALA A 122 -43.13 -38.23 -15.01
N VAL A 123 -42.02 -37.61 -15.38
CA VAL A 123 -40.67 -38.00 -14.95
C VAL A 123 -40.62 -37.84 -13.44
N VAL A 124 -40.63 -38.97 -12.73
CA VAL A 124 -40.33 -39.01 -11.29
C VAL A 124 -38.94 -38.39 -11.14
N GLY A 125 -38.87 -37.23 -10.48
CA GLY A 125 -37.61 -36.53 -10.25
C GLY A 125 -36.67 -37.46 -9.46
N ILE A 126 -35.60 -37.92 -10.10
CA ILE A 126 -34.56 -38.69 -9.42
C ILE A 126 -33.85 -37.69 -8.49
N PRO A 127 -33.77 -37.95 -7.17
CA PRO A 127 -33.05 -37.06 -6.26
C PRO A 127 -31.58 -36.96 -6.68
N SER A 128 -31.14 -35.78 -7.08
CA SER A 128 -29.74 -35.48 -7.35
C SER A 128 -29.03 -35.21 -6.01
N GLY A 129 -28.67 -36.29 -5.32
CA GLY A 129 -27.87 -36.28 -4.10
C GLY A 129 -27.21 -37.66 -3.91
N PRO A 130 -26.11 -37.76 -3.14
CA PRO A 130 -25.50 -39.06 -2.84
C PRO A 130 -26.54 -39.96 -2.19
N ARG A 131 -26.84 -41.12 -2.82
CA ARG A 131 -27.73 -42.13 -2.24
C ARG A 131 -27.14 -42.59 -0.91
N ALA A 132 -27.99 -42.80 0.09
CA ALA A 132 -27.57 -43.37 1.35
C ALA A 132 -26.82 -44.69 1.09
N PRO A 133 -25.66 -44.94 1.74
CA PRO A 133 -24.93 -46.18 1.55
C PRO A 133 -25.83 -47.35 1.96
N LEU A 134 -25.86 -48.38 1.13
CA LEU A 134 -26.66 -49.58 1.39
C LEU A 134 -26.21 -50.21 2.72
N GLY A 135 -27.17 -50.53 3.60
CA GLY A 135 -26.91 -51.00 4.97
C GLY A 135 -26.34 -52.42 5.08
N PHE A 136 -25.92 -53.04 3.98
CA PHE A 136 -25.31 -54.35 3.97
C PHE A 136 -23.82 -54.26 3.58
N ARG A 137 -23.00 -55.13 4.18
CA ARG A 137 -21.60 -55.27 3.77
C ARG A 137 -21.55 -55.72 2.30
N PRO A 138 -20.85 -55.00 1.41
CA PRO A 138 -20.66 -55.46 0.04
C PRO A 138 -19.95 -56.82 0.05
N THR A 139 -20.59 -57.87 -0.45
CA THR A 139 -20.00 -59.21 -0.59
C THR A 139 -19.28 -59.39 -1.93
N VAL A 140 -19.24 -58.35 -2.77
CA VAL A 140 -18.60 -58.37 -4.08
C VAL A 140 -17.17 -57.86 -3.93
N PHE A 141 -16.21 -58.78 -3.88
CA PHE A 141 -14.81 -58.43 -4.06
C PHE A 141 -14.61 -57.99 -5.52
N PRO A 142 -13.91 -56.86 -5.79
CA PRO A 142 -13.58 -56.50 -7.15
C PRO A 142 -12.76 -57.64 -7.78
N GLY A 143 -13.38 -58.38 -8.70
CA GLY A 143 -12.69 -59.43 -9.44
C GLY A 143 -11.50 -58.85 -10.20
N ARG A 144 -10.60 -59.71 -10.68
CA ARG A 144 -9.35 -59.33 -11.38
C ARG A 144 -9.53 -58.40 -12.60
N ALA A 145 -10.78 -58.23 -13.07
CA ALA A 145 -11.18 -57.34 -14.16
C ALA A 145 -11.87 -56.04 -13.72
N ALA A 146 -11.94 -55.73 -12.41
CA ALA A 146 -12.56 -54.52 -11.90
C ALA A 146 -11.67 -53.29 -12.21
N SER A 147 -11.96 -52.61 -13.31
CA SER A 147 -11.35 -51.32 -13.62
C SER A 147 -12.13 -50.20 -12.94
N VAL A 148 -11.52 -49.54 -11.96
CA VAL A 148 -12.03 -48.25 -11.45
C VAL A 148 -11.62 -47.18 -12.45
N ARG A 149 -12.59 -46.51 -13.08
CA ARG A 149 -12.28 -45.29 -13.83
C ARG A 149 -11.86 -44.23 -12.81
N PRO A 150 -10.65 -43.65 -12.90
CA PRO A 150 -10.29 -42.55 -12.03
C PRO A 150 -11.28 -41.41 -12.25
N ASP A 151 -11.75 -40.83 -11.16
CA ASP A 151 -12.58 -39.62 -11.24
C ASP A 151 -11.82 -38.55 -12.02
N PRO A 152 -12.49 -37.80 -12.92
CA PRO A 152 -11.85 -36.72 -13.63
C PRO A 152 -11.26 -35.73 -12.62
N PRO A 153 -10.06 -35.19 -12.87
CA PRO A 153 -9.44 -34.25 -11.96
C PRO A 153 -10.38 -33.08 -11.69
N ALA A 154 -10.54 -32.72 -10.41
CA ALA A 154 -11.42 -31.64 -10.00
C ALA A 154 -11.08 -30.35 -10.79
N GLU A 155 -12.11 -29.72 -11.37
CA GLU A 155 -11.91 -28.51 -12.17
C GLU A 155 -11.22 -27.43 -11.32
N PRO A 156 -10.14 -26.80 -11.81
CA PRO A 156 -9.41 -25.82 -11.04
C PRO A 156 -10.33 -24.67 -10.60
N ARG A 157 -10.32 -24.36 -9.30
CA ARG A 157 -11.10 -23.24 -8.73
C ARG A 157 -10.79 -21.94 -9.48
N ARG A 158 -11.78 -21.43 -10.21
CA ARG A 158 -11.71 -20.16 -10.93
C ARG A 158 -11.96 -18.99 -9.98
N LEU A 159 -11.22 -17.90 -10.18
CA LEU A 159 -11.43 -16.60 -9.53
C LEU A 159 -11.98 -15.66 -10.59
N GLY A 160 -13.32 -15.63 -10.73
CA GLY A 160 -13.98 -14.97 -11.86
C GLY A 160 -13.78 -15.75 -13.17
N PRO A 161 -13.38 -15.11 -14.28
CA PRO A 161 -13.23 -15.80 -15.56
C PRO A 161 -11.97 -16.68 -15.66
N PHE A 162 -10.95 -16.45 -14.82
CA PHE A 162 -9.63 -17.09 -14.93
C PHE A 162 -9.31 -18.01 -13.75
N THR A 163 -8.46 -19.01 -13.99
CA THR A 163 -7.82 -19.82 -12.95
C THR A 163 -6.70 -19.03 -12.26
N ARG A 164 -6.24 -19.49 -11.08
CA ARG A 164 -5.11 -18.86 -10.38
C ARG A 164 -3.83 -18.82 -11.23
N VAL A 165 -3.56 -19.88 -11.98
CA VAL A 165 -2.40 -19.97 -12.89
C VAL A 165 -2.52 -18.95 -14.02
N GLN A 166 -3.72 -18.77 -14.58
CA GLN A 166 -3.97 -17.74 -15.59
C GLN A 166 -3.83 -16.32 -15.02
N TRP A 167 -4.26 -16.07 -13.78
CA TRP A 167 -4.01 -14.79 -13.12
C TRP A 167 -2.52 -14.52 -12.89
N ILE A 168 -1.75 -15.54 -12.49
CA ILE A 168 -0.29 -15.42 -12.34
C ILE A 168 0.37 -15.18 -13.70
N GLY A 169 -0.01 -15.93 -14.73
CA GLY A 169 0.50 -15.74 -16.09
C GLY A 169 0.17 -14.36 -16.65
N ALA A 170 -1.08 -13.90 -16.49
CA ALA A 170 -1.50 -12.56 -16.90
C ALA A 170 -0.71 -11.46 -16.17
N LEU A 171 -0.53 -11.61 -14.85
CA LEU A 171 0.26 -10.66 -14.06
C LEU A 171 1.73 -10.65 -14.52
N ALA A 172 2.32 -11.81 -14.79
CA ALA A 172 3.69 -11.92 -15.27
C ALA A 172 3.86 -11.25 -16.64
N VAL A 173 2.99 -11.56 -17.61
CA VAL A 173 3.01 -10.94 -18.95
C VAL A 173 2.81 -9.43 -18.85
N THR A 174 1.87 -8.98 -18.02
CA THR A 174 1.62 -7.55 -17.81
C THR A 174 2.82 -6.86 -17.16
N GLY A 175 3.47 -7.51 -16.19
CA GLY A 175 4.69 -7.01 -15.56
C GLY A 175 5.84 -6.89 -16.54
N VAL A 176 6.08 -7.92 -17.36
CA VAL A 176 7.11 -7.89 -18.41
C VAL A 176 6.81 -6.80 -19.45
N ALA A 177 5.56 -6.68 -19.90
CA ALA A 177 5.16 -5.63 -20.83
C ALA A 177 5.36 -4.22 -20.24
N LEU A 178 5.07 -4.03 -18.95
CA LEU A 178 5.29 -2.77 -18.26
C LEU A 178 6.78 -2.44 -18.15
N VAL A 179 7.61 -3.40 -17.75
CA VAL A 179 9.07 -3.22 -17.67
C VAL A 179 9.65 -2.90 -19.04
N PHE A 180 9.21 -3.60 -20.08
CA PHE A 180 9.60 -3.32 -21.45
C PHE A 180 9.18 -1.90 -21.87
N ALA A 181 7.93 -1.50 -21.62
CA ALA A 181 7.44 -0.16 -21.94
C ALA A 181 8.24 0.93 -21.20
N VAL A 182 8.54 0.74 -19.92
CA VAL A 182 9.39 1.67 -19.15
C VAL A 182 10.81 1.71 -19.73
N GLY A 183 11.40 0.56 -20.07
CA GLY A 183 12.71 0.50 -20.72
C GLY A 183 12.73 1.25 -22.06
N MET A 184 11.68 1.10 -22.87
CA MET A 184 11.56 1.83 -24.14
C MET A 184 11.41 3.34 -23.93
N ILE A 185 10.68 3.78 -22.90
CA ILE A 185 10.59 5.20 -22.53
C ILE A 185 11.98 5.73 -22.18
N VAL A 186 12.72 5.03 -21.31
CA VAL A 186 14.08 5.42 -20.92
C VAL A 186 14.99 5.55 -22.14
N LEU A 187 14.98 4.54 -23.03
CA LEU A 187 15.80 4.56 -24.24
C LEU A 187 15.41 5.70 -25.19
N ALA A 188 14.11 5.93 -25.39
CA ALA A 188 13.62 7.03 -26.20
C ALA A 188 14.02 8.40 -25.62
N THR A 189 13.90 8.59 -24.30
CA THR A 189 14.31 9.82 -23.63
C THR A 189 15.82 10.03 -23.73
N ARG A 190 16.64 8.99 -23.54
CA ARG A 190 18.10 9.10 -23.70
C ARG A 190 18.50 9.41 -25.13
N TRP A 191 17.83 8.82 -26.12
CA TRP A 191 18.04 9.16 -27.52
C TRP A 191 17.67 10.63 -27.79
N LEU A 192 16.52 11.11 -27.30
CA LEU A 192 16.12 12.52 -27.41
C LEU A 192 17.15 13.46 -26.75
N LEU A 193 17.62 13.15 -25.54
CA LEU A 193 18.65 13.90 -24.82
C LEU A 193 20.03 13.84 -25.49
N SER A 194 20.27 12.91 -26.42
CA SER A 194 21.50 12.89 -27.22
C SER A 194 21.53 13.95 -28.33
N THR A 195 20.39 14.61 -28.60
CA THR A 195 20.28 15.66 -29.62
C THR A 195 20.73 17.03 -29.09
N GLU A 196 21.39 17.83 -29.93
CA GLU A 196 21.88 19.18 -29.57
C GLU A 196 20.79 20.12 -29.02
N PRO A 197 19.56 20.16 -29.57
CA PRO A 197 18.52 21.04 -29.04
C PRO A 197 18.11 20.70 -27.60
N LEU A 198 18.05 19.41 -27.25
CA LEU A 198 17.70 19.01 -25.89
C LEU A 198 18.86 19.16 -24.91
N GLN A 199 20.10 18.94 -25.36
CA GLN A 199 21.28 19.23 -24.54
C GLN A 199 21.37 20.72 -24.19
N SER A 200 21.19 21.59 -25.17
CA SER A 200 21.17 23.05 -24.93
C SER A 200 19.99 23.46 -24.04
N PHE A 201 18.82 22.83 -24.19
CA PHE A 201 17.69 23.06 -23.30
C PHE A 201 17.99 22.68 -21.84
N VAL A 202 18.53 21.47 -21.59
CA VAL A 202 18.88 21.02 -20.24
C VAL A 202 20.02 21.84 -19.64
N ALA A 203 21.00 22.26 -20.45
CA ALA A 203 22.06 23.16 -20.00
C ALA A 203 21.53 24.54 -19.60
N THR A 204 20.54 25.06 -20.35
CA THR A 204 19.87 26.34 -20.03
C THR A 204 19.00 26.22 -18.79
N TYR A 205 18.32 25.08 -18.64
CA TYR A 205 17.37 24.80 -17.56
C TYR A 205 17.81 23.54 -16.81
N PRO A 206 18.77 23.62 -15.87
CA PRO A 206 19.35 22.46 -15.20
C PRO A 206 18.35 21.66 -14.32
N GLY A 207 17.15 22.20 -14.07
CA GLY A 207 16.10 21.54 -13.30
C GLY A 207 15.71 22.26 -11.99
N GLU A 208 16.48 23.27 -11.60
CA GLU A 208 16.19 24.11 -10.43
C GLU A 208 16.53 25.58 -10.69
N TYR A 209 15.89 26.48 -9.97
CA TYR A 209 16.14 27.92 -10.01
C TYR A 209 16.30 28.46 -8.58
N PRO A 210 17.01 29.60 -8.37
CA PRO A 210 17.26 30.13 -7.04
C PRO A 210 15.95 30.58 -6.38
N LEU A 211 15.84 30.32 -5.08
CA LEU A 211 14.72 30.82 -4.29
C LEU A 211 14.83 32.36 -4.14
N PRO A 212 13.71 33.07 -3.89
CA PRO A 212 13.74 34.50 -3.63
C PRO A 212 14.66 34.89 -2.47
N GLU A 213 15.11 36.15 -2.47
CA GLU A 213 15.85 36.70 -1.34
C GLU A 213 15.04 36.57 -0.03
N GLY A 214 15.71 36.13 1.04
CA GLY A 214 15.07 35.89 2.34
C GLY A 214 14.41 34.51 2.49
N ALA A 215 14.44 33.65 1.47
CA ALA A 215 13.98 32.28 1.61
C ALA A 215 14.85 31.50 2.61
N PRO A 216 14.25 30.75 3.55
CA PRO A 216 15.00 29.99 4.54
C PRO A 216 15.73 28.81 3.87
N VAL A 217 17.01 28.67 4.22
CA VAL A 217 17.84 27.52 3.84
C VAL A 217 17.72 26.43 4.90
N GLY A 218 17.67 25.18 4.46
CA GLY A 218 17.49 24.02 5.31
C GLY A 218 16.04 23.78 5.70
N LEU A 219 15.84 22.67 6.42
CA LEU A 219 14.53 22.19 6.83
C LEU A 219 14.40 22.29 8.35
N PRO A 220 13.36 22.95 8.88
CA PRO A 220 13.16 23.06 10.31
C PRO A 220 12.67 21.73 10.88
N ALA A 221 12.98 21.47 12.15
CA ALA A 221 12.58 20.23 12.83
C ALA A 221 11.07 19.98 12.79
N TRP A 222 10.25 21.05 12.72
CA TRP A 222 8.81 20.90 12.64
C TRP A 222 8.33 20.19 11.37
N LEU A 223 9.05 20.36 10.27
CA LEU A 223 8.69 19.76 9.00
C LEU A 223 8.82 18.24 9.06
N GLY A 224 9.78 17.73 9.84
CA GLY A 224 10.00 16.29 10.00
C GLY A 224 8.87 15.58 10.73
N TRP A 225 8.41 16.12 11.87
CA TRP A 225 7.26 15.52 12.57
C TRP A 225 5.95 15.75 11.81
N GLN A 226 5.80 16.87 11.09
CA GLN A 226 4.67 17.08 10.18
C GLN A 226 4.64 16.05 9.05
N HIS A 227 5.79 15.76 8.44
CA HIS A 227 5.92 14.74 7.41
C HIS A 227 5.51 13.37 7.95
N PHE A 228 6.04 12.97 9.11
CA PHE A 228 5.68 11.71 9.75
C PHE A 228 4.17 11.60 10.05
N LEU A 229 3.58 12.63 10.68
CA LEU A 229 2.15 12.62 11.01
C LEU A 229 1.28 12.52 9.75
N ASN A 230 1.64 13.23 8.68
CA ASN A 230 0.93 13.12 7.40
C ASN A 230 1.02 11.72 6.80
N ALA A 231 2.21 11.11 6.77
CA ALA A 231 2.39 9.74 6.30
C ALA A 231 1.59 8.73 7.14
N PHE A 232 1.60 8.89 8.47
CA PHE A 232 0.85 8.07 9.41
C PHE A 232 -0.67 8.17 9.19
N PHE A 233 -1.20 9.40 9.07
CA PHE A 233 -2.63 9.60 8.82
C PHE A 233 -3.04 9.09 7.44
N LEU A 234 -2.30 9.42 6.37
CA LEU A 234 -2.62 8.96 5.02
C LEU A 234 -2.65 7.43 4.93
N LEU A 235 -1.71 6.73 5.59
CA LEU A 235 -1.73 5.26 5.66
C LEU A 235 -3.07 4.74 6.21
N LEU A 236 -3.54 5.29 7.33
CA LEU A 236 -4.76 4.84 7.99
C LEU A 236 -6.02 5.31 7.25
N ILE A 237 -6.01 6.52 6.67
CA ILE A 237 -7.11 7.10 5.87
C ILE A 237 -7.31 6.28 4.60
N ILE A 238 -6.26 6.00 3.83
CA ILE A 238 -6.34 5.19 2.61
C ILE A 238 -6.91 3.81 2.93
N ARG A 239 -6.40 3.15 3.98
CA ARG A 239 -6.90 1.84 4.41
C ARG A 239 -8.38 1.90 4.80
N SER A 240 -8.76 2.82 5.68
CA SER A 240 -10.13 2.94 6.18
C SER A 240 -11.10 3.35 5.07
N GLY A 241 -10.68 4.19 4.11
CA GLY A 241 -11.46 4.54 2.93
C GLY A 241 -11.70 3.36 2.00
N LEU A 242 -10.68 2.52 1.77
CA LEU A 242 -10.83 1.26 1.03
C LEU A 242 -11.77 0.29 1.75
N GLN A 243 -11.71 0.24 3.09
CA GLN A 243 -12.62 -0.57 3.89
C GLN A 243 -14.07 -0.07 3.75
N VAL A 244 -14.33 1.23 3.91
CA VAL A 244 -15.66 1.83 3.72
C VAL A 244 -16.22 1.52 2.33
N ARG A 245 -15.38 1.51 1.29
CA ARG A 245 -15.80 1.18 -0.08
C ARG A 245 -16.11 -0.30 -0.30
N ARG A 246 -15.46 -1.21 0.43
CA ARG A 246 -15.60 -2.67 0.27
C ARG A 246 -16.66 -3.28 1.20
N ASP A 247 -16.87 -2.68 2.37
CA ASP A 247 -17.76 -3.20 3.42
C ASP A 247 -19.24 -2.98 3.06
N LYS A 248 -19.83 -3.93 2.32
CA LYS A 248 -21.27 -3.92 2.01
C LYS A 248 -22.16 -4.23 3.21
N ARG A 249 -21.64 -4.94 4.22
CA ARG A 249 -22.35 -5.36 5.43
C ARG A 249 -21.47 -5.13 6.66
N PRO A 250 -21.49 -3.92 7.25
CA PRO A 250 -20.69 -3.62 8.43
C PRO A 250 -21.09 -4.50 9.62
N SER A 251 -20.10 -5.04 10.34
CA SER A 251 -20.31 -5.85 11.55
C SER A 251 -20.57 -5.02 12.81
N ALA A 252 -20.10 -3.77 12.82
CA ALA A 252 -20.25 -2.85 13.94
C ALA A 252 -20.68 -1.46 13.45
N PHE A 253 -21.51 -0.82 14.26
CA PHE A 253 -22.05 0.51 14.02
C PHE A 253 -21.84 1.40 15.23
N TRP A 254 -21.58 2.66 14.96
CA TRP A 254 -21.45 3.71 15.95
C TRP A 254 -22.58 4.73 15.81
N THR A 255 -23.11 5.19 16.94
CA THR A 255 -24.15 6.22 17.02
C THR A 255 -23.65 7.35 17.93
N PRO A 256 -23.65 8.63 17.47
CA PRO A 256 -23.28 9.76 18.31
C PRO A 256 -24.19 9.91 19.53
N ARG A 257 -23.70 10.51 20.63
CA ARG A 257 -24.53 10.77 21.83
C ARG A 257 -25.66 11.78 21.62
N ARG A 258 -25.59 12.61 20.57
CA ARG A 258 -26.55 13.68 20.33
C ARG A 258 -27.91 13.10 19.88
N PRO A 259 -29.04 13.57 20.41
CA PRO A 259 -30.36 13.14 19.96
C PRO A 259 -30.56 13.35 18.45
N GLY A 260 -31.15 12.36 17.78
CA GLY A 260 -31.40 12.40 16.33
C GLY A 260 -30.15 12.26 15.44
N ALA A 261 -28.98 12.00 16.02
CA ALA A 261 -27.75 11.88 15.27
C ALA A 261 -27.66 10.54 14.53
N ARG A 262 -26.92 10.56 13.42
CA ARG A 262 -26.93 9.49 12.43
C ARG A 262 -26.05 8.32 12.84
N LYS A 263 -26.64 7.11 12.85
CA LYS A 263 -25.88 5.86 12.94
C LYS A 263 -25.02 5.66 11.69
N MET A 264 -23.77 5.27 11.88
CA MET A 264 -22.82 4.97 10.81
C MET A 264 -22.02 3.71 11.11
N SER A 265 -21.35 3.14 10.11
CA SER A 265 -20.45 2.01 10.36
C SER A 265 -19.25 2.44 11.21
N LEU A 266 -18.68 1.52 11.98
CA LEU A 266 -17.47 1.78 12.76
C LEU A 266 -16.29 2.21 11.86
N ALA A 267 -16.19 1.64 10.66
CA ALA A 267 -15.18 2.01 9.67
C ALA A 267 -15.35 3.45 9.18
N LEU A 268 -16.59 3.89 8.92
CA LEU A 268 -16.84 5.28 8.49
C LEU A 268 -16.55 6.27 9.62
N TRP A 269 -16.91 5.93 10.86
CA TRP A 269 -16.56 6.73 12.03
C TRP A 269 -15.04 6.87 12.17
N PHE A 270 -14.29 5.77 12.04
CA PHE A 270 -12.83 5.78 12.17
C PHE A 270 -12.16 6.60 11.06
N HIS A 271 -12.62 6.45 9.81
CA HIS A 271 -12.16 7.27 8.68
C HIS A 271 -12.37 8.76 8.96
N GLN A 272 -13.59 9.15 9.33
CA GLN A 272 -13.91 10.54 9.61
C GLN A 272 -13.14 11.09 10.82
N ALA A 273 -12.85 10.27 11.84
CA ALA A 273 -12.03 10.68 12.97
C ALA A 273 -10.58 10.98 12.54
N LEU A 274 -9.99 10.13 11.69
CA LEU A 274 -8.66 10.37 11.11
C LEU A 274 -8.65 11.61 10.22
N ASP A 275 -9.68 11.81 9.39
CA ASP A 275 -9.79 12.98 8.52
C ASP A 275 -9.77 14.28 9.33
N VAL A 276 -10.48 14.33 10.46
CA VAL A 276 -10.47 15.51 11.36
C VAL A 276 -9.08 15.76 11.93
N LEU A 277 -8.39 14.71 12.39
CA LEU A 277 -7.02 14.84 12.90
C LEU A 277 -6.04 15.28 11.81
N TRP A 278 -6.19 14.73 10.60
CA TRP A 278 -5.36 15.07 9.45
C TRP A 278 -5.59 16.52 8.99
N VAL A 279 -6.85 17.00 8.98
CA VAL A 279 -7.15 18.41 8.68
C VAL A 279 -6.59 19.33 9.76
N ALA A 280 -6.73 18.98 11.04
CA ALA A 280 -6.13 19.76 12.13
C ALA A 280 -4.60 19.83 11.99
N ASN A 281 -3.95 18.71 11.67
CA ASN A 281 -2.52 18.67 11.38
C ASN A 281 -2.16 19.54 10.17
N GLY A 282 -2.95 19.50 9.10
CA GLY A 282 -2.79 20.33 7.91
C GLY A 282 -2.93 21.83 8.19
N ILE A 283 -3.84 22.24 9.08
CA ILE A 283 -3.96 23.63 9.52
C ILE A 283 -2.69 24.08 10.23
N VAL A 284 -2.17 23.26 11.17
CA VAL A 284 -0.89 23.55 11.84
C VAL A 284 0.25 23.64 10.83
N PHE A 285 0.30 22.72 9.86
CA PHE A 285 1.29 22.73 8.79
C PHE A 285 1.23 24.03 7.98
N VAL A 286 0.05 24.45 7.52
CA VAL A 286 -0.11 25.68 6.73
C VAL A 286 0.31 26.91 7.54
N VAL A 287 -0.10 26.99 8.82
CA VAL A 287 0.31 28.10 9.69
C VAL A 287 1.83 28.16 9.84
N LEU A 288 2.49 27.03 10.15
CA LEU A 288 3.95 26.98 10.29
C LEU A 288 4.67 27.26 8.96
N LEU A 289 4.14 26.76 7.85
CA LEU A 289 4.68 26.94 6.50
C LEU A 289 4.78 28.43 6.15
N PHE A 290 3.72 29.20 6.41
CA PHE A 290 3.73 30.64 6.17
C PHE A 290 4.50 31.41 7.25
N ALA A 291 4.32 31.07 8.53
CA ALA A 291 4.99 31.76 9.64
C ALA A 291 6.51 31.66 9.61
N THR A 292 7.06 30.56 9.06
CA THR A 292 8.52 30.34 8.99
C THR A 292 9.12 30.65 7.62
N GLY A 293 8.34 31.18 6.66
CA GLY A 293 8.79 31.48 5.31
C GLY A 293 9.05 30.25 4.42
N GLN A 294 8.83 29.03 4.94
CA GLN A 294 9.07 27.77 4.24
C GLN A 294 8.17 27.58 3.01
N TRP A 295 7.06 28.34 2.91
CA TRP A 295 6.20 28.37 1.73
C TRP A 295 6.96 28.68 0.44
N MET A 296 8.01 29.50 0.49
CA MET A 296 8.82 29.91 -0.67
C MET A 296 9.51 28.72 -1.35
N ARG A 297 9.71 27.62 -0.62
CA ARG A 297 10.35 26.40 -1.15
C ARG A 297 9.41 25.51 -1.95
N ILE A 298 8.10 25.64 -1.75
CA ILE A 298 7.10 24.75 -2.39
C ILE A 298 6.07 25.49 -3.25
N VAL A 299 5.96 26.82 -3.13
CA VAL A 299 5.13 27.64 -4.01
C VAL A 299 6.03 28.21 -5.11
N PRO A 300 5.74 27.97 -6.40
CA PRO A 300 6.49 28.59 -7.48
C PRO A 300 6.42 30.12 -7.41
N THR A 301 7.57 30.76 -7.52
CA THR A 301 7.75 32.22 -7.42
C THR A 301 8.19 32.84 -8.75
N SER A 302 8.54 32.03 -9.73
CA SER A 302 8.87 32.42 -11.11
C SER A 302 8.22 31.45 -12.09
N TRP A 303 7.97 31.92 -13.32
CA TRP A 303 7.55 31.07 -14.44
C TRP A 303 8.66 30.15 -14.94
N ASP A 304 9.92 30.38 -14.53
CA ASP A 304 11.05 29.49 -14.82
C ASP A 304 10.83 28.08 -14.27
N VAL A 305 9.96 27.90 -13.28
CA VAL A 305 9.57 26.59 -12.77
C VAL A 305 9.15 25.62 -13.88
N VAL A 306 8.51 26.11 -14.95
CA VAL A 306 7.97 25.25 -16.02
C VAL A 306 9.08 24.62 -16.87
N PRO A 307 9.97 25.38 -17.55
CA PRO A 307 11.04 24.76 -18.33
C PRO A 307 11.99 23.93 -17.47
N HIS A 308 12.28 24.36 -16.24
CA HIS A 308 13.08 23.57 -15.30
C HIS A 308 12.39 22.25 -14.90
N ALA A 309 11.07 22.24 -14.68
CA ALA A 309 10.34 21.02 -14.38
C ALA A 309 10.31 20.04 -15.56
N VAL A 310 10.20 20.55 -16.79
CA VAL A 310 10.31 19.73 -18.01
C VAL A 310 11.69 19.10 -18.12
N SER A 311 12.75 19.88 -17.91
CA SER A 311 14.12 19.37 -17.89
C SER A 311 14.32 18.30 -16.82
N ALA A 312 13.90 18.55 -15.59
CA ALA A 312 13.98 17.57 -14.51
C ALA A 312 13.19 16.29 -14.85
N ALA A 313 11.99 16.41 -15.44
CA ALA A 313 11.20 15.25 -15.86
C ALA A 313 11.92 14.40 -16.91
N LEU A 314 12.58 15.03 -17.89
CA LEU A 314 13.40 14.32 -18.88
C LEU A 314 14.58 13.60 -18.23
N GLN A 315 15.28 14.25 -17.30
CA GLN A 315 16.40 13.66 -16.55
C GLN A 315 15.96 12.47 -15.67
N TYR A 316 14.81 12.58 -15.01
CA TYR A 316 14.23 11.44 -14.26
C TYR A 316 13.83 10.30 -15.18
N ALA A 317 13.21 10.60 -16.34
CA ALA A 317 12.80 9.60 -17.31
C ALA A 317 13.99 8.92 -18.01
N SER A 318 15.14 9.58 -18.14
CA SER A 318 16.36 9.00 -18.70
C SER A 318 17.17 8.16 -17.70
N LEU A 319 16.78 8.17 -16.41
CA LEU A 319 17.55 7.63 -15.29
C LEU A 319 18.91 8.32 -15.06
N GLU A 320 19.11 9.51 -15.63
CA GLU A 320 20.25 10.37 -15.37
C GLU A 320 19.81 11.43 -14.36
N TRP A 321 19.74 11.03 -13.10
CA TRP A 321 19.07 11.83 -12.09
C TRP A 321 19.81 13.13 -11.79
N PRO A 322 19.08 14.27 -11.68
CA PRO A 322 19.68 15.57 -11.41
C PRO A 322 20.40 15.55 -10.06
N THR A 323 21.55 16.21 -9.99
CA THR A 323 22.29 16.43 -8.74
C THR A 323 21.62 17.54 -7.94
N GLU A 324 20.48 17.23 -7.33
CA GLU A 324 19.70 18.16 -6.51
C GLU A 324 20.21 18.22 -5.05
N ASN A 325 20.20 19.43 -4.46
CA ASN A 325 20.42 19.60 -3.03
C ASN A 325 19.14 20.12 -2.34
N GLY A 326 18.25 19.18 -1.98
CA GLY A 326 16.97 19.46 -1.31
C GLY A 326 17.09 20.23 0.03
N TRP A 327 18.28 20.33 0.61
CA TRP A 327 18.55 21.21 1.76
C TRP A 327 18.51 22.68 1.36
N VAL A 328 19.00 23.03 0.17
CA VAL A 328 19.04 24.40 -0.36
C VAL A 328 17.73 24.75 -1.06
N ASN A 329 17.32 23.96 -2.04
CA ASN A 329 16.09 24.12 -2.81
C ASN A 329 15.67 22.78 -3.40
N TYR A 330 14.37 22.62 -3.69
CA TYR A 330 13.89 21.47 -4.44
C TYR A 330 14.02 21.74 -5.92
N ASN A 331 14.23 20.69 -6.72
CA ASN A 331 14.09 20.83 -8.17
C ASN A 331 12.64 21.23 -8.52
N SER A 332 12.44 21.85 -9.68
CA SER A 332 11.14 22.41 -10.05
C SER A 332 10.04 21.36 -10.23
N LEU A 333 10.37 20.12 -10.63
CA LEU A 333 9.39 19.03 -10.70
C LEU A 333 8.91 18.62 -9.30
N GLN A 334 9.83 18.51 -8.33
CA GLN A 334 9.51 18.26 -6.93
C GLN A 334 8.68 19.41 -6.33
N GLN A 335 9.08 20.66 -6.59
CA GLN A 335 8.36 21.85 -6.13
C GLN A 335 6.90 21.85 -6.63
N LEU A 336 6.67 21.61 -7.92
CA LEU A 336 5.32 21.49 -8.48
C LEU A 336 4.53 20.32 -7.88
N ALA A 337 5.18 19.18 -7.65
CA ALA A 337 4.54 18.04 -7.01
C ALA A 337 4.11 18.37 -5.56
N TYR A 338 4.97 19.02 -4.78
CA TYR A 338 4.66 19.43 -3.41
C TYR A 338 3.59 20.52 -3.36
N PHE A 339 3.61 21.47 -4.30
CA PHE A 339 2.54 22.45 -4.49
C PHE A 339 1.20 21.74 -4.76
N ALA A 340 1.17 20.84 -5.74
CA ALA A 340 -0.04 20.12 -6.14
C ALA A 340 -0.58 19.27 -4.99
N VAL A 341 0.27 18.55 -4.26
CA VAL A 341 -0.16 17.75 -3.11
C VAL A 341 -0.75 18.62 -2.00
N THR A 342 -0.09 19.74 -1.67
CA THR A 342 -0.45 20.59 -0.53
C THR A 342 -1.65 21.48 -0.81
N PHE A 343 -1.67 22.15 -1.97
CA PHE A 343 -2.63 23.21 -2.28
C PHE A 343 -3.72 22.80 -3.26
N VAL A 344 -3.63 21.60 -3.86
CA VAL A 344 -4.66 21.10 -4.81
C VAL A 344 -5.25 19.79 -4.31
N ALA A 345 -4.47 18.72 -4.23
CA ALA A 345 -4.96 17.38 -3.90
C ALA A 345 -5.53 17.30 -2.48
N ALA A 346 -4.83 17.86 -1.48
CA ALA A 346 -5.31 17.87 -0.10
C ALA A 346 -6.62 18.66 0.06
N PRO A 347 -6.75 19.92 -0.42
CA PRO A 347 -8.03 20.63 -0.41
C PRO A 347 -9.14 19.90 -1.16
N LEU A 348 -8.86 19.29 -2.32
CA LEU A 348 -9.84 18.48 -3.05
C LEU A 348 -10.32 17.28 -2.24
N ALA A 349 -9.42 16.58 -1.53
CA ALA A 349 -9.78 15.49 -0.65
C ALA A 349 -10.67 15.97 0.52
N ILE A 350 -10.34 17.10 1.12
CA ILE A 350 -11.12 17.69 2.24
C ILE A 350 -12.52 18.09 1.76
N VAL A 351 -12.63 18.87 0.68
CA VAL A 351 -13.91 19.36 0.17
C VAL A 351 -14.83 18.19 -0.23
N SER A 352 -14.27 17.21 -0.94
CA SER A 352 -15.02 16.02 -1.35
C SER A 352 -15.37 15.10 -0.17
N GLY A 353 -14.48 14.98 0.82
CA GLY A 353 -14.72 14.21 2.04
C GLY A 353 -15.82 14.81 2.92
N VAL A 354 -15.75 16.12 3.18
CA VAL A 354 -16.77 16.87 3.95
C VAL A 354 -18.16 16.70 3.33
N ARG A 355 -18.26 16.71 1.99
CA ARG A 355 -19.53 16.49 1.30
C ARG A 355 -20.14 15.11 1.51
N MET A 356 -19.31 14.09 1.67
CA MET A 356 -19.73 12.70 1.91
C MET A 356 -19.88 12.38 3.40
N SER A 357 -19.37 13.25 4.27
CA SER A 357 -19.38 13.06 5.72
C SER A 357 -20.77 13.15 6.36
N ALA A 358 -20.88 12.70 7.61
CA ALA A 358 -22.13 12.81 8.37
C ALA A 358 -22.48 14.24 8.81
N VAL A 359 -21.56 15.20 8.72
CA VAL A 359 -21.77 16.60 9.14
C VAL A 359 -22.44 17.45 8.06
N TRP A 360 -22.48 16.99 6.81
CA TRP A 360 -23.08 17.74 5.71
C TRP A 360 -24.60 17.96 5.88
N PRO A 361 -25.11 19.21 5.73
CA PRO A 361 -26.51 19.53 5.99
C PRO A 361 -27.46 18.95 4.92
N ARG A 362 -28.40 18.11 5.36
CA ARG A 362 -29.37 17.44 4.47
C ARG A 362 -30.51 18.34 3.99
N ARG A 363 -30.92 19.29 4.84
CA ARG A 363 -32.08 20.16 4.61
C ARG A 363 -31.73 21.40 3.77
N ALA A 364 -30.46 21.58 3.41
CA ALA A 364 -30.01 22.69 2.58
C ALA A 364 -30.17 22.36 1.08
N ALA A 365 -31.37 22.52 0.54
CA ALA A 365 -31.70 22.13 -0.84
C ALA A 365 -30.83 22.85 -1.89
N ALA A 366 -30.62 24.17 -1.74
CA ALA A 366 -29.77 24.95 -2.63
C ALA A 366 -28.32 24.44 -2.64
N LEU A 367 -27.74 24.22 -1.46
CA LEU A 367 -26.37 23.70 -1.31
C LEU A 367 -26.21 22.29 -1.89
N ASN A 368 -27.19 21.40 -1.66
CA ASN A 368 -27.17 20.04 -2.20
C ASN A 368 -27.34 19.99 -3.73
N ARG A 369 -28.03 20.97 -4.31
CA ARG A 369 -28.14 21.13 -5.76
C ARG A 369 -26.84 21.68 -6.37
N ALA A 370 -26.24 22.68 -5.72
CA ALA A 370 -24.98 23.28 -6.16
C ALA A 370 -23.80 22.28 -6.08
N TYR A 371 -23.76 21.43 -5.04
CA TYR A 371 -22.74 20.39 -4.90
C TYR A 371 -23.37 19.01 -4.69
N PRO A 372 -23.63 18.25 -5.78
CA PRO A 372 -24.16 16.88 -5.67
C PRO A 372 -23.11 15.88 -5.15
N VAL A 373 -23.55 14.84 -4.45
CA VAL A 373 -22.66 13.84 -3.84
C VAL A 373 -21.96 12.96 -4.89
N GLU A 374 -22.54 12.84 -6.09
CA GLU A 374 -21.98 12.13 -7.23
C GLU A 374 -20.65 12.77 -7.67
N TRP A 375 -20.60 14.10 -7.68
CA TRP A 375 -19.38 14.85 -7.99
C TRP A 375 -18.31 14.61 -6.94
N ALA A 376 -18.68 14.70 -5.66
CA ALA A 376 -17.75 14.40 -4.56
C ALA A 376 -17.15 12.99 -4.68
N ARG A 377 -17.97 11.97 -4.97
CA ARG A 377 -17.50 10.59 -5.16
C ARG A 377 -16.56 10.45 -6.37
N ARG A 378 -16.87 11.13 -7.48
CA ARG A 378 -16.05 11.12 -8.71
C ARG A 378 -14.72 11.84 -8.53
N VAL A 379 -14.61 12.77 -7.60
CA VAL A 379 -13.35 13.47 -7.28
C VAL A 379 -12.57 12.75 -6.20
N HIS A 380 -13.21 12.37 -5.09
CA HIS A 380 -12.53 11.86 -3.90
C HIS A 380 -11.75 10.57 -4.17
N PHE A 381 -12.34 9.64 -4.93
CA PHE A 381 -11.68 8.37 -5.20
C PHE A 381 -10.45 8.52 -6.11
N PRO A 382 -10.50 9.24 -7.25
CA PRO A 382 -9.29 9.57 -8.01
C PRO A 382 -8.23 10.35 -7.22
N VAL A 383 -8.62 11.28 -6.34
CA VAL A 383 -7.67 11.99 -5.48
C VAL A 383 -6.95 11.03 -4.52
N MET A 384 -7.66 10.05 -3.95
CA MET A 384 -7.03 8.99 -3.15
C MET A 384 -6.06 8.13 -3.99
N LEU A 385 -6.39 7.83 -5.25
CA LEU A 385 -5.46 7.13 -6.15
C LEU A 385 -4.24 7.99 -6.49
N PHE A 386 -4.42 9.29 -6.69
CA PHE A 386 -3.31 10.23 -6.88
C PHE A 386 -2.38 10.23 -5.66
N PHE A 387 -2.90 10.29 -4.42
CA PHE A 387 -2.06 10.18 -3.23
C PHE A 387 -1.29 8.86 -3.17
N VAL A 388 -1.92 7.73 -3.49
CA VAL A 388 -1.23 6.43 -3.55
C VAL A 388 -0.10 6.45 -4.59
N GLY A 389 -0.38 6.93 -5.80
CA GLY A 389 0.62 7.05 -6.87
C GLY A 389 1.78 7.97 -6.48
N PHE A 390 1.46 9.14 -5.91
CA PHE A 390 2.43 10.08 -5.39
C PHE A 390 3.33 9.44 -4.32
N ILE A 391 2.75 8.76 -3.31
CA ILE A 391 3.52 8.10 -2.25
C ILE A 391 4.49 7.07 -2.84
N VAL A 392 4.03 6.24 -3.79
CA VAL A 392 4.87 5.22 -4.41
C VAL A 392 6.05 5.86 -5.15
N VAL A 393 5.80 6.85 -6.02
CA VAL A 393 6.84 7.53 -6.78
C VAL A 393 7.78 8.30 -5.85
N HIS A 394 7.23 9.06 -4.89
CA HIS A 394 7.98 9.86 -3.94
C HIS A 394 8.94 9.00 -3.10
N VAL A 395 8.45 7.92 -2.49
CA VAL A 395 9.30 7.02 -1.67
C VAL A 395 10.35 6.34 -2.53
N ALA A 396 10.00 5.91 -3.75
CA ALA A 396 10.96 5.31 -4.67
C ALA A 396 12.10 6.30 -4.98
N LEU A 397 11.78 7.54 -5.34
CA LEU A 397 12.79 8.56 -5.64
C LEU A 397 13.63 8.91 -4.41
N VAL A 398 13.03 9.07 -3.23
CA VAL A 398 13.76 9.31 -1.98
C VAL A 398 14.84 8.25 -1.72
N LEU A 399 14.51 6.98 -1.94
CA LEU A 399 15.44 5.88 -1.71
C LEU A 399 16.50 5.77 -2.80
N ALA A 400 16.18 6.23 -4.00
CA ALA A 400 17.06 6.09 -5.15
C ALA A 400 18.04 7.28 -5.28
N THR A 401 17.61 8.52 -5.02
CA THR A 401 18.42 9.75 -5.21
C THR A 401 19.30 10.13 -4.00
N GLY A 402 19.76 9.13 -3.24
CA GLY A 402 20.60 9.34 -2.05
C GLY A 402 19.82 9.19 -0.73
N ALA A 403 19.38 7.97 -0.45
CA ALA A 403 18.52 7.61 0.68
C ALA A 403 18.97 8.21 2.03
N LEU A 404 20.22 8.02 2.45
CA LEU A 404 20.68 8.48 3.77
C LEU A 404 20.57 9.99 3.92
N ARG A 405 21.03 10.75 2.91
CA ARG A 405 20.91 12.21 2.88
C ARG A 405 19.46 12.66 2.91
N ASN A 406 18.61 12.09 2.06
CA ASN A 406 17.19 12.44 2.01
C ASN A 406 16.46 12.12 3.33
N LEU A 407 16.78 10.98 3.96
CA LEU A 407 16.22 10.61 5.26
C LEU A 407 16.74 11.53 6.37
N ASN A 408 17.98 12.00 6.31
CA ASN A 408 18.51 12.98 7.27
C ASN A 408 17.80 14.34 7.16
N HIS A 409 17.55 14.80 5.93
CA HIS A 409 16.78 16.02 5.68
C HIS A 409 15.40 15.93 6.35
N MET A 410 14.67 14.82 6.14
CA MET A 410 13.29 14.68 6.57
C MET A 410 13.12 14.32 8.04
N TYR A 411 13.93 13.41 8.60
CA TYR A 411 13.66 12.83 9.92
C TYR A 411 14.45 13.47 11.07
N VAL A 412 15.59 14.10 10.78
CA VAL A 412 16.44 14.72 11.82
C VAL A 412 16.76 16.18 11.55
N ALA A 413 16.24 16.77 10.46
CA ALA A 413 16.53 18.15 10.08
C ALA A 413 18.04 18.43 10.03
N ARG A 414 18.80 17.52 9.41
CA ARG A 414 20.24 17.66 9.20
C ARG A 414 20.55 17.61 7.71
N GLY A 415 21.25 18.62 7.22
CA GLY A 415 21.75 18.68 5.85
C GLY A 415 22.87 19.72 5.75
N SER A 416 23.51 19.79 4.58
CA SER A 416 24.61 20.70 4.30
C SER A 416 24.49 21.23 2.88
N THR A 417 25.02 22.44 2.66
CA THR A 417 25.21 22.99 1.30
C THR A 417 26.22 22.16 0.51
N ASP A 418 27.21 21.58 1.18
CA ASP A 418 28.08 20.53 0.63
C ASP A 418 27.34 19.17 0.67
N PRO A 419 26.96 18.61 -0.48
CA PRO A 419 26.20 17.36 -0.54
C PRO A 419 26.95 16.15 0.03
N GLY A 420 28.29 16.20 0.14
CA GLY A 420 29.13 15.12 0.65
C GLY A 420 29.26 15.08 2.17
N ALA A 421 29.07 16.22 2.85
CA ALA A 421 29.40 16.38 4.27
C ALA A 421 28.61 15.46 5.23
N VAL A 422 27.40 15.05 4.84
CA VAL A 422 26.48 14.22 5.65
C VAL A 422 26.02 12.95 4.93
N ALA A 423 26.71 12.55 3.86
CA ALA A 423 26.29 11.43 3.02
C ALA A 423 26.31 10.06 3.73
N ALA A 424 27.18 9.89 4.73
CA ALA A 424 27.34 8.65 5.48
C ALA A 424 26.58 8.61 6.83
N ASP A 425 25.90 9.69 7.21
CA ASP A 425 25.15 9.73 8.47
C ASP A 425 23.87 8.87 8.36
N ALA A 426 23.77 7.83 9.20
CA ALA A 426 22.63 6.91 9.22
C ALA A 426 21.57 7.28 10.28
N THR A 427 21.70 8.42 10.97
CA THR A 427 20.78 8.80 12.05
C THR A 427 19.33 8.89 11.55
N GLY A 428 19.10 9.60 10.44
CA GLY A 428 17.77 9.72 9.84
C GLY A 428 17.18 8.38 9.38
N PHE A 429 18.03 7.44 8.94
CA PHE A 429 17.61 6.09 8.58
C PHE A 429 17.01 5.32 9.77
N TRP A 430 17.64 5.37 10.94
CA TRP A 430 17.12 4.67 12.11
C TRP A 430 15.83 5.29 12.65
N ILE A 431 15.69 6.62 12.58
CA ILE A 431 14.42 7.28 12.91
C ILE A 431 13.33 6.90 11.89
N PHE A 432 13.67 6.81 10.61
CA PHE A 432 12.77 6.30 9.59
C PHE A 432 12.29 4.87 9.91
N VAL A 433 13.19 3.95 10.27
CA VAL A 433 12.82 2.58 10.70
C VAL A 433 11.89 2.60 11.92
N ALA A 434 12.18 3.43 12.93
CA ALA A 434 11.30 3.60 14.09
C ALA A 434 9.92 4.11 13.68
N SER A 435 9.85 5.06 12.74
CA SER A 435 8.61 5.60 12.20
C SER A 435 7.77 4.52 11.50
N LEU A 436 8.40 3.63 10.73
CA LEU A 436 7.74 2.49 10.10
C LEU A 436 7.16 1.53 11.14
N ALA A 437 7.87 1.28 12.24
CA ALA A 437 7.39 0.46 13.34
C ALA A 437 6.14 1.08 14.00
N VAL A 438 6.12 2.40 14.22
CA VAL A 438 4.95 3.11 14.74
C VAL A 438 3.77 3.04 13.76
N MET A 439 4.03 3.23 12.46
CA MET A 439 3.00 3.10 11.42
C MET A 439 2.41 1.69 11.36
N ALA A 440 3.26 0.66 11.46
CA ALA A 440 2.82 -0.74 11.54
C ALA A 440 2.00 -0.99 12.82
N GLY A 441 2.42 -0.43 13.96
CA GLY A 441 1.66 -0.46 15.21
C GLY A 441 0.28 0.18 15.06
N GLY A 442 0.20 1.39 14.50
CA GLY A 442 -1.07 2.07 14.21
C GLY A 442 -1.96 1.28 13.25
N TRP A 443 -1.38 0.65 12.24
CA TRP A 443 -2.10 -0.26 11.35
C TRP A 443 -2.69 -1.45 12.13
N ILE A 444 -1.90 -2.13 12.96
CA ILE A 444 -2.40 -3.26 13.76
C ILE A 444 -3.48 -2.79 14.74
N ALA A 445 -3.30 -1.62 15.35
CA ALA A 445 -4.25 -1.01 16.29
C ALA A 445 -5.57 -0.57 15.61
N ALA A 446 -5.61 -0.35 14.30
CA ALA A 446 -6.84 -0.04 13.55
C ALA A 446 -7.76 -1.27 13.37
N ARG A 447 -7.82 -2.19 14.34
CA ARG A 447 -8.72 -3.35 14.38
C ARG A 447 -9.93 -3.05 15.27
N PRO A 448 -11.11 -3.67 15.01
CA PRO A 448 -12.32 -3.44 15.80
C PRO A 448 -12.11 -3.62 17.32
N LEU A 449 -11.30 -4.59 17.75
CA LEU A 449 -11.02 -4.84 19.18
C LEU A 449 -10.47 -3.61 19.92
N VAL A 450 -9.68 -2.77 19.24
CA VAL A 450 -9.10 -1.54 19.81
C VAL A 450 -10.01 -0.34 19.52
N LEU A 451 -10.61 -0.28 18.33
CA LEU A 451 -11.45 0.85 17.92
C LEU A 451 -12.77 0.94 18.69
N VAL A 452 -13.38 -0.19 19.08
CA VAL A 452 -14.68 -0.18 19.77
C VAL A 452 -14.63 0.53 21.14
N PRO A 453 -13.68 0.24 22.04
CA PRO A 453 -13.53 0.99 23.29
C PRO A 453 -13.35 2.50 23.07
N ILE A 454 -12.51 2.89 22.11
CA ILE A 454 -12.26 4.31 21.80
C ILE A 454 -13.54 4.96 21.25
N ALA A 455 -14.24 4.30 20.34
CA ALA A 455 -15.49 4.81 19.76
C ALA A 455 -16.59 5.00 20.83
N ARG A 456 -16.62 4.15 21.86
CA ARG A 456 -17.53 4.29 23.01
C ARG A 456 -17.28 5.54 23.84
N LEU A 457 -16.09 6.13 23.78
CA LEU A 457 -15.80 7.43 24.42
C LEU A 457 -16.57 8.58 23.77
N PHE A 458 -17.02 8.43 22.52
CA PHE A 458 -17.69 9.49 21.75
C PHE A 458 -19.16 9.20 21.43
N GLY A 459 -19.64 7.98 21.70
CA GLY A 459 -20.98 7.53 21.33
C GLY A 459 -21.27 6.11 21.81
N SER A 460 -22.32 5.49 21.27
CA SER A 460 -22.64 4.08 21.53
C SER A 460 -22.22 3.20 20.35
N VAL A 461 -21.70 2.01 20.64
CA VAL A 461 -21.33 1.02 19.63
C VAL A 461 -22.22 -0.20 19.75
N SER A 462 -22.84 -0.60 18.65
CA SER A 462 -23.63 -1.83 18.53
C SER A 462 -22.97 -2.76 17.52
N THR A 463 -22.78 -4.01 17.91
CA THR A 463 -22.38 -5.10 17.00
C THR A 463 -23.64 -5.79 16.47
N ARG A 464 -23.57 -6.31 15.25
CA ARG A 464 -24.62 -7.18 14.71
C ARG A 464 -24.53 -8.58 15.32
#